data_AF-A0A1F8PEX2-F1
#
_entry.id   AF-A0A1F8PEX2-F1
#
_cell.length_a   1.000
_cell.length_b   1.000
_cell.length_c   1.000
_cell.angle_alpha   90.00
_cell.angle_beta   90.00
_cell.angle_gamma   90.00
#
_symmetry.space_group_name_H-M   'P 1'
#
loop_
_entity.id
_entity.type
_entity.pdbx_description
1 polymer ?
#
loop_
_entity_poly.entity_id
_entity_poly.type
_entity_poly.pdbx_seq_one_letter_code
_entity_poly.pdbx_strand_id
1 'polypeptide(L)'
;MIDAARMILGPIIGGLTDTSVKLWARANKPSILYGWLATKRDLSDARIKGFGSLGGATGHSGVVALDRLKPDSKYYYALTLDRNSKPSRAAFHSFNTFPSQGTPKSFRFGFGSCFRPGRKNPGRVFKHIHDNEPDLAFMLFLGDQIYADEWNFNGIGRVATDLEDYRSVYSHSWSNIHFRSLLADTPVFMVPDDHEVDNDWRWRDLKYQHPTLPIYTTLLRWIKGRSKSERELTRARVHAAYQATWEHQIMHAPPLLRPITTLAYSFDYGKTAFFIMDTRTHRVSGKERRAMLDKGQWKELTEWIQAVKNTHPVKFIVTSVAFLSQLIGDPTNDRWSGWKEERDRLLYLMAAEGLSNVYF
;
A
#
# COMPACT_ATOMS: atom_id res chain seq x y z
N MET A 1 23.55 27.44 -7.95
CA MET A 1 23.23 26.40 -8.95
C MET A 1 21.83 25.88 -8.67
N ILE A 2 20.93 25.84 -9.67
CA ILE A 2 19.61 25.23 -9.52
C ILE A 2 19.81 23.71 -9.54
N ASP A 3 19.38 23.01 -8.49
CA ASP A 3 19.47 21.54 -8.42
C ASP A 3 18.72 20.90 -9.60
N ALA A 4 19.31 19.91 -10.27
CA ALA A 4 18.72 19.25 -11.43
C ALA A 4 17.54 18.35 -11.03
N ALA A 5 16.64 18.05 -11.98
CA ALA A 5 15.54 17.13 -11.70
C ALA A 5 16.09 15.72 -11.52
N ARG A 6 15.77 15.06 -10.42
CA ARG A 6 16.17 13.67 -10.16
C ARG A 6 15.05 12.90 -9.46
N MET A 7 14.98 11.60 -9.76
CA MET A 7 14.11 10.68 -9.03
C MET A 7 14.71 10.42 -7.64
N ILE A 8 13.90 10.63 -6.60
CA ILE A 8 14.29 10.42 -5.21
C ILE A 8 13.78 9.09 -4.67
N LEU A 9 12.59 8.64 -5.11
CA LEU A 9 12.01 7.33 -4.77
C LEU A 9 11.52 6.62 -6.03
N GLY A 10 11.36 5.30 -5.90
CA GLY A 10 11.01 4.39 -6.99
C GLY A 10 12.24 3.86 -7.74
N PRO A 11 12.01 3.14 -8.85
CA PRO A 11 10.69 2.83 -9.41
C PRO A 11 9.89 1.83 -8.54
N ILE A 12 8.56 1.84 -8.68
CA ILE A 12 7.67 0.83 -8.08
C ILE A 12 6.75 0.26 -9.15
N ILE A 13 6.57 -1.05 -9.16
CA ILE A 13 5.60 -1.75 -10.01
C ILE A 13 4.29 -1.94 -9.22
N GLY A 14 3.32 -1.06 -9.41
CA GLY A 14 2.01 -1.13 -8.77
C GLY A 14 0.90 -1.55 -9.73
N GLY A 15 -0.21 -2.05 -9.18
CA GLY A 15 -1.47 -2.19 -9.91
C GLY A 15 -1.35 -3.06 -11.17
N LEU A 16 -0.44 -4.04 -11.15
CA LEU A 16 -0.18 -4.93 -12.26
C LEU A 16 -1.40 -5.83 -12.49
N THR A 17 -1.77 -5.98 -13.75
CA THR A 17 -2.79 -6.93 -14.21
C THR A 17 -2.21 -7.80 -15.32
N ASP A 18 -3.07 -8.58 -15.98
CA ASP A 18 -2.73 -9.31 -17.19
C ASP A 18 -2.44 -8.39 -18.39
N THR A 19 -2.97 -7.16 -18.37
CA THR A 19 -2.98 -6.26 -19.53
C THR A 19 -2.50 -4.85 -19.22
N SER A 20 -2.15 -4.54 -17.97
CA SER A 20 -1.75 -3.20 -17.56
C SER A 20 -0.78 -3.18 -16.38
N VAL A 21 -0.06 -2.07 -16.21
CA VAL A 21 0.81 -1.81 -15.06
C VAL A 21 0.83 -0.31 -14.73
N LYS A 22 1.03 0.04 -13.46
CA LYS A 22 1.31 1.41 -13.02
C LYS A 22 2.75 1.50 -12.51
N LEU A 23 3.60 2.25 -13.22
CA LEU A 23 4.99 2.46 -12.84
C LEU A 23 5.12 3.78 -12.08
N TRP A 24 5.43 3.73 -10.80
CA TRP A 24 5.47 4.90 -9.91
C TRP A 24 6.88 5.37 -9.63
N ALA A 25 7.04 6.69 -9.49
CA ALA A 25 8.25 7.31 -8.95
C ALA A 25 7.92 8.65 -8.28
N ARG A 26 8.86 9.16 -7.49
CA ARG A 26 8.83 10.52 -6.92
C ARG A 26 10.09 11.28 -7.28
N ALA A 27 9.96 12.56 -7.63
CA ALA A 27 11.08 13.45 -7.95
C ALA A 27 11.33 14.52 -6.86
N ASN A 28 12.48 15.19 -6.90
CA ASN A 28 12.80 16.32 -6.01
C ASN A 28 12.04 17.62 -6.36
N LYS A 29 11.46 17.72 -7.56
CA LYS A 29 10.73 18.90 -8.03
C LYS A 29 9.70 18.54 -9.12
N PRO A 30 8.77 19.46 -9.49
CA PRO A 30 7.79 19.17 -10.51
C PRO A 30 8.44 18.73 -11.83
N SER A 31 7.97 17.62 -12.38
CA SER A 31 8.59 16.94 -13.53
C SER A 31 7.56 16.14 -14.34
N ILE A 32 7.95 15.66 -15.52
CA ILE A 32 7.22 14.63 -16.26
C ILE A 32 8.00 13.33 -16.15
N LEU A 33 7.33 12.26 -15.75
CA LEU A 33 7.87 10.90 -15.69
C LEU A 33 7.60 10.20 -17.02
N TYR A 34 8.61 9.64 -17.66
CA TYR A 34 8.49 8.90 -18.92
C TYR A 34 8.77 7.41 -18.68
N GLY A 35 7.85 6.56 -19.13
CA GLY A 35 7.98 5.11 -19.01
C GLY A 35 8.48 4.50 -20.31
N TRP A 36 9.71 3.98 -20.28
CA TRP A 36 10.29 3.19 -21.36
C TRP A 36 9.89 1.72 -21.19
N LEU A 37 9.55 1.07 -22.30
CA LEU A 37 9.18 -0.34 -22.32
C LEU A 37 9.88 -1.04 -23.49
N ALA A 38 10.37 -2.25 -23.25
CA ALA A 38 10.94 -3.15 -24.23
C ALA A 38 10.37 -4.57 -24.03
N THR A 39 10.27 -5.34 -25.10
CA THR A 39 9.88 -6.75 -25.06
C THR A 39 11.08 -7.68 -25.24
N LYS A 40 12.19 -7.17 -25.80
CA LYS A 40 13.41 -7.94 -26.04
C LYS A 40 14.44 -7.70 -24.94
N ARG A 41 15.15 -8.77 -24.53
CA ARG A 41 16.20 -8.73 -23.49
C ARG A 41 17.42 -7.88 -23.89
N ASP A 42 17.66 -7.69 -25.18
CA ASP A 42 18.71 -6.82 -25.70
C ASP A 42 18.33 -5.33 -25.66
N LEU A 43 17.07 -5.02 -25.32
CA LEU A 43 16.49 -3.67 -25.28
C LEU A 43 16.49 -2.95 -26.64
N SER A 44 16.64 -3.69 -27.74
CA SER A 44 16.66 -3.14 -29.10
C SER A 44 15.35 -2.48 -29.48
N ASP A 45 14.23 -2.93 -28.90
CA ASP A 45 12.88 -2.38 -29.12
C ASP A 45 12.43 -1.38 -28.04
N ALA A 46 13.34 -0.99 -27.13
CA ALA A 46 13.04 -0.07 -26.04
C ALA A 46 12.59 1.31 -26.55
N ARG A 47 11.40 1.74 -26.12
CA ARG A 47 10.80 3.03 -26.49
C ARG A 47 9.89 3.54 -25.39
N ILE A 48 9.66 4.85 -25.36
CA ILE A 48 8.66 5.45 -24.49
C ILE A 48 7.26 4.91 -24.87
N LYS A 49 6.52 4.44 -23.87
CA LYS A 49 5.15 3.92 -24.02
C LYS A 49 4.09 4.73 -23.28
N GLY A 50 4.52 5.56 -22.33
CA GLY A 50 3.61 6.44 -21.60
C GLY A 50 4.39 7.50 -20.84
N PHE A 51 3.64 8.44 -20.25
CA PHE A 51 4.18 9.45 -19.36
C PHE A 51 3.17 9.77 -18.25
N GLY A 52 3.64 10.42 -17.19
CA GLY A 52 2.85 10.85 -16.05
C GLY A 52 3.36 12.16 -15.47
N SER A 53 2.48 12.95 -14.87
CA SER A 53 2.87 14.21 -14.22
C SER A 53 3.30 13.98 -12.77
N LEU A 54 4.42 14.57 -12.37
CA LEU A 54 4.90 14.64 -11.00
C LEU A 54 4.63 16.05 -10.46
N GLY A 55 3.40 16.32 -9.99
CA GLY A 55 2.94 17.65 -9.61
C GLY A 55 3.22 18.04 -8.15
N GLY A 56 3.15 19.33 -7.82
CA GLY A 56 3.33 19.81 -6.44
C GLY A 56 2.26 19.31 -5.47
N ALA A 57 1.01 19.16 -5.94
CA ALA A 57 -0.10 18.65 -5.14
C ALA A 57 0.11 17.21 -4.66
N THR A 58 0.92 16.42 -5.38
CA THR A 58 1.21 15.01 -5.08
C THR A 58 2.59 14.81 -4.49
N GLY A 59 3.23 15.87 -3.99
CA GLY A 59 4.59 15.80 -3.46
C GLY A 59 5.63 15.39 -4.51
N HIS A 60 5.35 15.66 -5.79
CA HIS A 60 6.12 15.22 -6.96
C HIS A 60 6.14 13.70 -7.15
N SER A 61 5.15 12.98 -6.63
CA SER A 61 4.89 11.58 -6.91
C SER A 61 3.92 11.43 -8.08
N GLY A 62 4.02 10.35 -8.84
CA GLY A 62 3.15 10.08 -9.97
C GLY A 62 3.41 8.74 -10.63
N VAL A 63 2.52 8.39 -11.56
CA VAL A 63 2.51 7.09 -12.22
C VAL A 63 2.55 7.24 -13.73
N VAL A 64 3.29 6.36 -14.40
CA VAL A 64 3.09 6.04 -15.80
C VAL A 64 2.21 4.80 -15.88
N ALA A 65 0.95 4.99 -16.27
CA ALA A 65 0.04 3.88 -16.53
C ALA A 65 0.25 3.36 -17.95
N LEU A 66 0.51 2.07 -18.09
CA LEU A 66 0.66 1.39 -19.38
C LEU A 66 -0.46 0.36 -19.52
N ASP A 67 -1.14 0.37 -20.66
CA ASP A 67 -2.25 -0.51 -20.99
C ASP A 67 -1.95 -1.38 -22.23
N ARG A 68 -2.89 -2.26 -22.58
CA ARG A 68 -2.84 -3.14 -23.76
C ARG A 68 -1.56 -3.97 -23.82
N LEU A 69 -1.05 -4.35 -22.66
CA LEU A 69 0.01 -5.34 -22.55
C LEU A 69 -0.57 -6.72 -22.86
N LYS A 70 0.27 -7.60 -23.42
CA LYS A 70 -0.06 -9.01 -23.56
C LYS A 70 -0.03 -9.69 -22.18
N PRO A 71 -1.03 -10.53 -21.85
CA PRO A 71 -0.98 -11.42 -20.70
C PRO A 71 0.22 -12.36 -20.74
N ASP A 72 0.61 -12.82 -19.55
CA ASP A 72 1.69 -13.80 -19.34
C ASP A 72 2.97 -13.50 -20.12
N SER A 73 3.39 -12.22 -20.12
CA SER A 73 4.47 -11.72 -20.96
C SER A 73 5.48 -10.93 -20.14
N LYS A 74 6.76 -11.18 -20.42
CA LYS A 74 7.87 -10.44 -19.81
C LYS A 74 8.09 -9.11 -20.51
N TYR A 75 8.23 -8.05 -19.72
CA TYR A 75 8.60 -6.71 -20.17
C TYR A 75 9.82 -6.21 -19.42
N TYR A 76 10.61 -5.39 -20.08
CA TYR A 76 11.69 -4.61 -19.48
C TYR A 76 11.29 -3.15 -19.47
N TYR A 77 11.50 -2.45 -18.35
CA TYR A 77 11.09 -1.07 -18.22
C TYR A 77 12.14 -0.21 -17.54
N ALA A 78 12.10 1.09 -17.81
CA ALA A 78 12.88 2.10 -17.12
C ALA A 78 12.07 3.40 -17.02
N LEU A 79 12.38 4.22 -16.02
CA LEU A 79 11.76 5.53 -15.84
C LEU A 79 12.80 6.64 -16.01
N THR A 80 12.42 7.72 -16.70
CA THR A 80 13.26 8.91 -16.86
C THR A 80 12.45 10.18 -16.60
N LEU A 81 13.12 11.28 -16.24
CA LEU A 81 12.49 12.61 -16.07
C LEU A 81 12.69 13.51 -17.30
N ASP A 82 13.51 13.06 -18.25
CA ASP A 82 13.71 13.70 -19.54
C ASP A 82 13.37 12.70 -20.64
N ARG A 83 12.59 13.19 -21.62
CA ARG A 83 12.13 12.44 -22.80
C ARG A 83 13.30 12.05 -23.70
N ASN A 84 14.32 12.90 -23.78
CA ASN A 84 15.42 12.75 -24.73
C ASN A 84 16.59 11.93 -24.15
N SER A 85 16.61 11.74 -22.83
CA SER A 85 17.60 10.93 -22.13
C SER A 85 17.23 9.45 -22.19
N LYS A 86 17.69 8.72 -23.22
CA LYS A 86 17.49 7.27 -23.31
C LYS A 86 18.19 6.58 -22.11
N PRO A 87 17.48 5.74 -21.33
CA PRO A 87 18.06 5.07 -20.18
C PRO A 87 19.16 4.08 -20.58
N SER A 88 20.20 3.99 -19.75
CA SER A 88 21.25 2.97 -19.91
C SER A 88 20.69 1.57 -19.65
N ARG A 89 21.38 0.52 -20.14
CA ARG A 89 20.97 -0.88 -19.92
C ARG A 89 20.81 -1.23 -18.44
N ALA A 90 21.64 -0.67 -17.56
CA ALA A 90 21.60 -0.92 -16.12
C ALA A 90 20.40 -0.28 -15.40
N ALA A 91 19.70 0.67 -16.05
CA ALA A 91 18.51 1.30 -15.50
C ALA A 91 17.22 0.52 -15.80
N PHE A 92 17.29 -0.55 -16.60
CA PHE A 92 16.13 -1.36 -16.92
C PHE A 92 15.92 -2.46 -15.88
N HIS A 93 14.70 -2.49 -15.36
CA HIS A 93 14.13 -3.54 -14.53
C HIS A 93 13.19 -4.42 -15.36
N SER A 94 12.61 -5.46 -14.77
CA SER A 94 11.64 -6.29 -15.48
C SER A 94 10.45 -6.72 -14.64
N PHE A 95 9.33 -6.97 -15.29
CA PHE A 95 8.15 -7.58 -14.69
C PHE A 95 7.49 -8.54 -15.69
N ASN A 96 6.64 -9.44 -15.19
CA ASN A 96 5.79 -10.29 -16.02
C ASN A 96 4.33 -9.89 -15.76
N THR A 97 3.56 -9.62 -16.82
CA THR A 97 2.11 -9.46 -16.67
C THR A 97 1.47 -10.74 -16.15
N PHE A 98 0.34 -10.61 -15.46
CA PHE A 98 -0.39 -11.76 -14.95
C PHE A 98 -0.95 -12.62 -16.09
N PRO A 99 -1.32 -13.87 -15.81
CA PRO A 99 -2.07 -14.70 -16.75
C PRO A 99 -3.41 -14.06 -17.05
N SER A 100 -3.96 -14.31 -18.24
CA SER A 100 -5.30 -13.85 -18.60
C SER A 100 -6.31 -14.23 -17.52
N GLN A 101 -7.20 -13.30 -17.19
CA GLN A 101 -8.26 -13.53 -16.21
C GLN A 101 -9.01 -14.85 -16.48
N GLY A 102 -9.29 -15.60 -15.42
CA GLY A 102 -9.95 -16.91 -15.50
C GLY A 102 -9.00 -18.09 -15.81
N THR A 103 -7.73 -17.84 -16.17
CA THR A 103 -6.75 -18.89 -16.46
C THR A 103 -6.22 -19.49 -15.15
N PRO A 104 -6.38 -20.81 -14.90
CA PRO A 104 -5.74 -21.47 -13.78
C PRO A 104 -4.21 -21.46 -13.97
N LYS A 105 -3.46 -20.92 -13.01
CA LYS A 105 -2.00 -20.96 -13.01
C LYS A 105 -1.45 -21.04 -11.60
N SER A 106 -0.42 -21.87 -11.39
CA SER A 106 0.34 -21.91 -10.13
C SER A 106 1.26 -20.69 -10.04
N PHE A 107 1.36 -20.11 -8.87
CA PHE A 107 2.22 -18.96 -8.60
C PHE A 107 2.65 -18.91 -7.15
N ARG A 108 3.65 -18.08 -6.87
CA ARG A 108 4.11 -17.76 -5.52
C ARG A 108 3.97 -16.27 -5.33
N PHE A 109 3.52 -15.84 -4.15
CA PHE A 109 3.54 -14.44 -3.74
C PHE A 109 4.04 -14.39 -2.30
N GLY A 110 4.65 -13.27 -1.92
CA GLY A 110 5.06 -13.03 -0.54
C GLY A 110 4.16 -11.98 0.12
N PHE A 111 4.17 -11.92 1.45
CA PHE A 111 3.50 -10.87 2.19
C PHE A 111 4.31 -10.44 3.41
N GLY A 112 4.12 -9.21 3.87
CA GLY A 112 4.77 -8.69 5.07
C GLY A 112 4.23 -7.33 5.50
N SER A 113 4.53 -6.94 6.73
CA SER A 113 4.14 -5.66 7.34
C SER A 113 5.24 -5.19 8.29
N CYS A 114 5.00 -4.05 8.96
CA CYS A 114 5.81 -3.56 10.08
C CYS A 114 7.28 -3.29 9.73
N PHE A 115 7.51 -2.57 8.61
CA PHE A 115 8.86 -2.18 8.22
C PHE A 115 9.34 -0.95 9.00
N ARG A 116 10.19 -1.21 10.00
CA ARG A 116 10.82 -0.18 10.85
C ARG A 116 12.26 0.09 10.38
N PRO A 117 12.55 1.24 9.73
CA PRO A 117 13.85 1.49 9.10
C PRO A 117 15.00 1.77 10.09
N GLY A 118 14.73 2.04 11.37
CA GLY A 118 15.79 2.34 12.36
C GLY A 118 16.25 1.16 13.24
N ARG A 119 15.86 -0.08 12.93
CA ARG A 119 16.40 -1.29 13.59
C ARG A 119 17.77 -1.68 13.00
N LYS A 120 18.57 -2.48 13.72
CA LYS A 120 19.87 -2.98 13.25
C LYS A 120 19.71 -3.74 11.91
N ASN A 121 20.39 -3.28 10.87
CA ASN A 121 20.33 -3.83 9.49
C ASN A 121 18.91 -3.79 8.85
N PRO A 122 18.31 -2.60 8.71
CA PRO A 122 16.96 -2.47 8.18
C PRO A 122 16.91 -2.93 6.71
N GLY A 123 15.86 -3.69 6.36
CA GLY A 123 15.62 -4.11 4.98
C GLY A 123 16.41 -5.35 4.50
N ARG A 124 17.19 -6.02 5.35
CA ARG A 124 17.84 -7.31 5.00
C ARG A 124 16.85 -8.36 4.48
N VAL A 125 15.64 -8.37 5.01
CA VAL A 125 14.56 -9.25 4.53
C VAL A 125 14.21 -8.95 3.07
N PHE A 126 14.16 -7.68 2.66
CA PHE A 126 13.90 -7.30 1.28
C PHE A 126 15.03 -7.73 0.35
N LYS A 127 16.29 -7.57 0.78
CA LYS A 127 17.44 -8.10 0.03
C LYS A 127 17.34 -9.61 -0.13
N HIS A 128 17.03 -10.32 0.95
CA HIS A 128 16.91 -11.78 0.90
C HIS A 128 15.82 -12.22 -0.08
N ILE A 129 14.63 -11.62 -0.02
CA ILE A 129 13.53 -11.90 -0.95
C ILE A 129 13.97 -11.59 -2.39
N HIS A 130 14.48 -10.38 -2.64
CA HIS A 130 14.91 -9.96 -3.98
C HIS A 130 15.96 -10.91 -4.58
N ASP A 131 16.93 -11.36 -3.79
CA ASP A 131 18.02 -12.20 -4.29
C ASP A 131 17.66 -13.69 -4.43
N ASN A 132 16.73 -14.19 -3.61
CA ASN A 132 16.47 -15.63 -3.49
C ASN A 132 15.08 -16.05 -4.00
N GLU A 133 14.19 -15.09 -4.27
CA GLU A 133 12.82 -15.35 -4.70
C GLU A 133 12.46 -14.60 -6.00
N PRO A 134 13.24 -14.77 -7.09
CA PRO A 134 13.05 -14.02 -8.34
C PRO A 134 11.76 -14.34 -9.10
N ASP A 135 11.10 -15.46 -8.76
CA ASP A 135 9.88 -15.94 -9.41
C ASP A 135 8.60 -15.56 -8.65
N LEU A 136 8.67 -14.67 -7.66
CA LEU A 136 7.48 -14.13 -7.02
C LEU A 136 6.64 -13.33 -8.02
N ALA A 137 5.36 -13.69 -8.10
CA ALA A 137 4.39 -12.96 -8.91
C ALA A 137 4.19 -11.53 -8.39
N PHE A 138 4.14 -11.37 -7.06
CA PHE A 138 4.01 -10.09 -6.38
C PHE A 138 4.30 -10.22 -4.87
N MET A 139 4.38 -9.06 -4.20
CA MET A 139 4.39 -8.92 -2.75
C MET A 139 3.14 -8.17 -2.26
N LEU A 140 2.54 -8.64 -1.16
CA LEU A 140 1.51 -7.92 -0.41
C LEU A 140 2.13 -7.21 0.80
N PHE A 141 1.94 -5.90 0.91
CA PHE A 141 2.36 -5.12 2.05
C PHE A 141 1.14 -4.75 2.91
N LEU A 142 1.06 -5.36 4.09
CA LEU A 142 -0.15 -5.43 4.93
C LEU A 142 -0.18 -4.37 6.05
N GLY A 143 0.28 -3.16 5.75
CA GLY A 143 0.33 -2.05 6.72
C GLY A 143 1.67 -1.85 7.41
N ASP A 144 1.83 -0.69 8.05
CA ASP A 144 3.06 -0.24 8.69
C ASP A 144 4.28 -0.26 7.74
N GLN A 145 4.11 0.27 6.52
CA GLN A 145 5.24 0.53 5.62
C GLN A 145 6.08 1.72 6.13
N ILE A 146 5.47 2.57 6.95
CA ILE A 146 6.14 3.64 7.70
C ILE A 146 5.69 3.65 9.16
N TYR A 147 6.44 4.39 9.98
CA TYR A 147 6.11 4.65 11.38
C TYR A 147 6.10 6.15 11.65
N ALA A 148 4.99 6.82 11.32
CA ALA A 148 4.90 8.28 11.36
C ALA A 148 5.01 8.85 12.79
N ASP A 149 4.66 8.07 13.79
CA ASP A 149 4.60 8.44 15.19
C ASP A 149 5.79 7.97 16.04
N GLU A 150 6.61 7.03 15.54
CA GLU A 150 7.82 6.59 16.22
C GLU A 150 9.01 7.52 15.91
N TRP A 151 9.07 8.66 16.60
CA TRP A 151 10.09 9.71 16.39
C TRP A 151 11.55 9.24 16.43
N ASN A 152 11.85 8.12 17.09
CA ASN A 152 13.19 7.53 17.14
C ASN A 152 13.58 6.77 15.86
N PHE A 153 12.61 6.41 15.01
CA PHE A 153 12.81 5.53 13.85
C PHE A 153 12.27 6.11 12.54
N ASN A 154 11.58 7.25 12.59
CA ASN A 154 10.90 7.81 11.42
C ASN A 154 11.74 8.81 10.60
N GLY A 155 12.97 9.10 11.05
CA GLY A 155 13.93 9.94 10.35
C GLY A 155 13.75 11.45 10.53
N ILE A 156 12.67 11.91 11.17
CA ILE A 156 12.40 13.34 11.41
C ILE A 156 12.53 13.76 12.88
N GLY A 157 12.74 12.81 13.81
CA GLY A 157 13.00 13.10 15.23
C GLY A 157 11.77 13.59 16.01
N ARG A 158 10.58 13.55 15.41
CA ARG A 158 9.31 13.94 16.02
C ARG A 158 8.14 13.14 15.45
N VAL A 159 7.01 13.10 16.14
CA VAL A 159 5.76 12.59 15.55
C VAL A 159 5.40 13.45 14.34
N ALA A 160 5.03 12.83 13.22
CA ALA A 160 4.60 13.57 12.03
C ALA A 160 3.27 14.29 12.28
N THR A 161 3.21 15.61 12.07
CA THR A 161 2.03 16.42 12.42
C THR A 161 1.40 17.15 11.24
N ASP A 162 2.11 17.27 10.13
CA ASP A 162 1.64 17.86 8.88
C ASP A 162 2.04 17.02 7.66
N LEU A 163 1.58 17.43 6.47
CA LEU A 163 1.80 16.67 5.24
C LEU A 163 3.28 16.51 4.89
N GLU A 164 4.10 17.52 5.16
CA GLU A 164 5.52 17.46 4.81
C GLU A 164 6.30 16.56 5.78
N ASP A 165 5.91 16.52 7.05
CA ASP A 165 6.39 15.51 7.99
C ASP A 165 6.10 14.09 7.46
N TYR A 166 4.84 13.79 7.10
CA TYR A 166 4.49 12.45 6.59
C TYR A 166 5.26 12.10 5.31
N ARG A 167 5.38 13.03 4.36
CA ARG A 167 6.20 12.87 3.14
C ARG A 167 7.67 12.63 3.44
N SER A 168 8.20 13.25 4.49
CA SER A 168 9.58 13.08 4.94
C SER A 168 9.79 11.71 5.58
N VAL A 169 8.84 11.21 6.38
CA VAL A 169 8.88 9.85 6.93
C VAL A 169 8.85 8.80 5.83
N TYR A 170 7.98 8.95 4.82
CA TYR A 170 7.99 8.09 3.63
C TYR A 170 9.34 8.14 2.92
N SER A 171 9.88 9.33 2.68
CA SER A 171 11.19 9.49 2.02
C SER A 171 12.30 8.80 2.81
N HIS A 172 12.30 8.90 4.13
CA HIS A 172 13.26 8.23 4.99
C HIS A 172 13.15 6.70 4.89
N SER A 173 11.95 6.17 5.14
CA SER A 173 11.72 4.72 5.17
C SER A 173 11.97 4.09 3.80
N TRP A 174 11.44 4.70 2.74
CA TRP A 174 11.51 4.15 1.38
C TRP A 174 12.83 4.45 0.66
N SER A 175 13.74 5.23 1.27
CA SER A 175 15.10 5.37 0.77
C SER A 175 15.99 4.15 1.05
N ASN A 176 15.52 3.18 1.85
CA ASN A 176 16.25 1.95 2.08
C ASN A 176 16.53 1.22 0.75
N ILE A 177 17.82 1.01 0.43
CA ILE A 177 18.24 0.49 -0.87
C ILE A 177 17.70 -0.91 -1.16
N HIS A 178 17.58 -1.77 -0.15
CA HIS A 178 17.08 -3.13 -0.31
C HIS A 178 15.57 -3.14 -0.57
N PHE A 179 14.83 -2.27 0.12
CA PHE A 179 13.41 -2.09 -0.14
C PHE A 179 13.19 -1.58 -1.57
N ARG A 180 13.92 -0.53 -1.98
CA ARG A 180 13.84 0.02 -3.34
C ARG A 180 14.14 -1.02 -4.42
N SER A 181 15.16 -1.86 -4.20
CA SER A 181 15.51 -2.91 -5.16
C SER A 181 14.37 -3.93 -5.32
N LEU A 182 13.76 -4.35 -4.21
CA LEU A 182 12.60 -5.25 -4.26
C LEU A 182 11.42 -4.61 -5.01
N LEU A 183 11.07 -3.36 -4.71
CA LEU A 183 9.92 -2.69 -5.35
C LEU A 183 10.13 -2.42 -6.86
N ALA A 184 11.38 -2.33 -7.31
CA ALA A 184 11.74 -2.09 -8.70
C ALA A 184 11.62 -3.36 -9.57
N ASP A 185 11.76 -4.56 -8.98
CA ASP A 185 11.76 -5.82 -9.73
C ASP A 185 10.62 -6.78 -9.31
N THR A 186 9.81 -6.42 -8.32
CA THR A 186 8.66 -7.22 -7.87
C THR A 186 7.39 -6.37 -7.81
N PRO A 187 6.28 -6.79 -8.46
CA PRO A 187 4.99 -6.13 -8.35
C PRO A 187 4.49 -6.08 -6.90
N VAL A 188 3.82 -5.01 -6.52
CA VAL A 188 3.36 -4.79 -5.16
C VAL A 188 1.91 -4.34 -5.06
N PHE A 189 1.25 -4.80 -4.00
CA PHE A 189 -0.06 -4.34 -3.58
C PHE A 189 0.02 -3.98 -2.10
N MET A 190 -0.46 -2.80 -1.74
CA MET A 190 -0.28 -2.20 -0.41
C MET A 190 -1.63 -1.87 0.21
N VAL A 191 -1.71 -1.97 1.54
CA VAL A 191 -2.78 -1.45 2.37
C VAL A 191 -2.15 -0.83 3.61
N PRO A 192 -2.55 0.39 4.04
CA PRO A 192 -2.01 0.98 5.25
C PRO A 192 -2.60 0.36 6.52
N ASP A 193 -1.91 0.54 7.65
CA ASP A 193 -2.47 0.33 8.99
C ASP A 193 -2.43 1.64 9.82
N ASP A 194 -2.26 1.56 11.13
CA ASP A 194 -2.30 2.72 12.02
C ASP A 194 -1.08 3.60 11.93
N HIS A 195 0.12 3.01 11.82
CA HIS A 195 1.38 3.75 11.88
C HIS A 195 1.65 4.64 10.64
N GLU A 196 0.86 4.50 9.57
CA GLU A 196 0.76 5.52 8.52
C GLU A 196 0.18 6.85 9.03
N VAL A 197 -0.54 6.86 10.15
CA VAL A 197 -1.14 8.03 10.78
C VAL A 197 -0.58 8.26 12.20
N ASP A 198 -0.90 7.37 13.14
CA ASP A 198 -0.51 7.37 14.55
C ASP A 198 -0.97 6.06 15.22
N ASN A 199 -0.16 5.46 16.11
CA ASN A 199 -0.45 4.16 16.73
C ASN A 199 -1.87 4.05 17.34
N ASP A 200 -2.58 2.97 17.01
CA ASP A 200 -3.92 2.58 17.48
C ASP A 200 -5.01 3.66 17.29
N TRP A 201 -4.80 4.61 16.39
CA TRP A 201 -5.76 5.69 16.18
C TRP A 201 -7.10 5.17 15.61
N ARG A 202 -8.19 5.87 15.95
CA ARG A 202 -9.54 5.55 15.46
C ARG A 202 -10.48 6.74 15.49
N TRP A 203 -11.55 6.70 14.70
CA TRP A 203 -12.63 7.67 14.79
C TRP A 203 -13.54 7.39 15.98
N ARG A 204 -14.01 8.45 16.64
CA ARG A 204 -15.01 8.36 17.72
C ARG A 204 -16.44 8.38 17.19
N ASP A 205 -16.66 8.92 15.99
CA ASP A 205 -17.97 9.15 15.40
C ASP A 205 -18.06 8.70 13.95
N LEU A 206 -19.27 8.39 13.49
CA LEU A 206 -19.56 7.93 12.12
C LEU A 206 -19.46 9.03 11.05
N LYS A 207 -19.31 10.30 11.45
CA LYS A 207 -19.08 11.41 10.51
C LYS A 207 -17.58 11.64 10.28
N TYR A 208 -16.72 10.85 10.92
CA TYR A 208 -15.26 10.90 10.79
C TYR A 208 -14.73 12.32 11.10
N GLN A 209 -15.24 12.92 12.18
CA GLN A 209 -14.88 14.28 12.58
C GLN A 209 -13.90 14.32 13.76
N HIS A 210 -13.99 13.35 14.67
CA HIS A 210 -13.22 13.34 15.91
C HIS A 210 -12.31 12.11 15.94
N PRO A 211 -11.08 12.23 15.43
CA PRO A 211 -10.10 11.17 15.58
C PRO A 211 -9.61 11.14 17.03
N THR A 212 -9.22 9.95 17.49
CA THR A 212 -8.80 9.73 18.88
C THR A 212 -7.55 8.88 18.92
N LEU A 213 -6.73 9.13 19.94
CA LEU A 213 -5.60 8.30 20.32
C LEU A 213 -5.95 7.54 21.60
N PRO A 214 -5.29 6.40 21.86
CA PRO A 214 -5.34 5.80 23.18
C PRO A 214 -4.84 6.77 24.26
N ILE A 215 -5.49 6.74 25.43
CA ILE A 215 -5.16 7.63 26.55
C ILE A 215 -3.68 7.47 26.97
N TYR A 216 -3.18 6.24 26.96
CA TYR A 216 -1.78 5.97 27.31
C TYR A 216 -0.80 6.64 26.34
N THR A 217 -1.13 6.71 25.04
CA THR A 217 -0.29 7.38 24.03
C THR A 217 -0.18 8.88 24.33
N THR A 218 -1.31 9.54 24.59
CA THR A 218 -1.32 10.96 24.93
C THR A 218 -0.59 11.24 26.26
N LEU A 219 -0.79 10.40 27.27
CA LEU A 219 -0.11 10.52 28.57
C LEU A 219 1.41 10.33 28.44
N LEU A 220 1.86 9.29 27.72
CA LEU A 220 3.28 9.02 27.50
C LEU A 220 3.97 10.20 26.80
N ARG A 221 3.33 10.77 25.78
CA ARG A 221 3.86 11.94 25.07
C ARG A 221 3.88 13.19 25.95
N TRP A 222 2.90 13.35 26.85
CA TRP A 222 2.91 14.43 27.85
C TRP A 222 4.08 14.30 28.84
N ILE A 223 4.28 13.11 29.42
CA ILE A 223 5.41 12.84 30.34
C ILE A 223 6.76 13.09 29.64
N LYS A 224 6.86 12.75 28.35
CA LYS A 224 8.06 12.99 27.53
C LYS A 224 8.20 14.44 27.02
N GLY A 225 7.38 15.37 27.48
CA GLY A 225 7.46 16.79 27.11
C GLY A 225 7.21 17.07 25.62
N ARG A 226 6.47 16.20 24.91
CA ARG A 226 6.14 16.42 23.50
C ARG A 226 5.15 17.58 23.33
N SER A 227 5.25 18.25 22.19
CA SER A 227 4.39 19.40 21.88
C SER A 227 2.90 19.02 21.82
N LYS A 228 2.01 20.02 21.84
CA LYS A 228 0.57 19.78 21.72
C LYS A 228 0.21 19.09 20.39
N SER A 229 0.83 19.49 19.28
CA SER A 229 0.56 18.90 17.96
C SER A 229 0.94 17.42 17.88
N GLU A 230 1.93 16.99 18.65
CA GLU A 230 2.32 15.58 18.73
C GLU A 230 1.45 14.78 19.71
N ARG A 231 0.88 15.43 20.73
CA ARG A 231 0.02 14.78 21.74
C ARG A 231 -1.41 14.56 21.27
N GLU A 232 -1.88 15.40 20.38
CA GLU A 232 -3.26 15.41 19.86
C GLU A 232 -3.30 14.92 18.42
N LEU A 233 -4.35 14.18 18.08
CA LEU A 233 -4.66 13.82 16.70
C LEU A 233 -5.81 14.71 16.23
N THR A 234 -5.57 15.52 15.21
CA THR A 234 -6.59 16.38 14.60
C THR A 234 -7.06 15.78 13.28
N ARG A 235 -8.25 16.16 12.83
CA ARG A 235 -8.76 15.75 11.51
C ARG A 235 -7.83 16.18 10.37
N ALA A 236 -7.24 17.37 10.46
CA ALA A 236 -6.28 17.87 9.48
C ALA A 236 -5.02 16.98 9.40
N ARG A 237 -4.54 16.50 10.55
CA ARG A 237 -3.40 15.57 10.62
C ARG A 237 -3.73 14.21 10.00
N VAL A 238 -4.92 13.67 10.24
CA VAL A 238 -5.38 12.43 9.57
C VAL A 238 -5.48 12.62 8.05
N HIS A 239 -6.03 13.75 7.58
CA HIS A 239 -6.09 14.04 6.15
C HIS A 239 -4.69 14.19 5.52
N ALA A 240 -3.75 14.82 6.23
CA ALA A 240 -2.35 14.92 5.79
C ALA A 240 -1.70 13.54 5.67
N ALA A 241 -1.93 12.65 6.63
CA ALA A 241 -1.47 11.27 6.59
C ALA A 241 -2.06 10.52 5.38
N TYR A 242 -3.38 10.62 5.15
CA TYR A 242 -4.04 10.00 4.01
C TYR A 242 -3.55 10.51 2.67
N GLN A 243 -3.30 11.81 2.54
CA GLN A 243 -2.72 12.39 1.34
C GLN A 243 -1.33 11.79 1.07
N ALA A 244 -0.47 11.71 2.09
CA ALA A 244 0.85 11.09 1.95
C ALA A 244 0.76 9.59 1.61
N THR A 245 -0.15 8.85 2.25
CA THR A 245 -0.41 7.44 1.95
C THR A 245 -0.94 7.26 0.52
N TRP A 246 -1.79 8.15 0.04
CA TRP A 246 -2.23 8.12 -1.35
C TRP A 246 -1.07 8.36 -2.33
N GLU A 247 -0.23 9.36 -2.05
CA GLU A 247 0.93 9.72 -2.87
C GLU A 247 1.98 8.62 -2.99
N HIS A 248 2.09 7.74 -1.99
CA HIS A 248 3.15 6.72 -1.93
C HIS A 248 2.63 5.30 -2.12
N GLN A 249 1.50 4.92 -1.51
CA GLN A 249 1.00 3.54 -1.50
C GLN A 249 -0.16 3.29 -2.48
N ILE A 250 -1.09 4.24 -2.61
CA ILE A 250 -2.41 3.95 -3.23
C ILE A 250 -2.52 4.44 -4.67
N MET A 251 -1.83 5.51 -5.06
CA MET A 251 -1.96 6.05 -6.43
C MET A 251 -1.52 5.06 -7.53
N HIS A 252 -0.69 4.06 -7.16
CA HIS A 252 -0.27 2.98 -8.05
C HIS A 252 -1.00 1.65 -7.80
N ALA A 253 -1.95 1.58 -6.86
CA ALA A 253 -2.80 0.41 -6.64
C ALA A 253 -3.77 0.17 -7.82
N PRO A 254 -4.42 -1.01 -7.91
CA PRO A 254 -5.58 -1.22 -8.77
C PRO A 254 -6.68 -0.16 -8.55
N PRO A 255 -7.68 -0.06 -9.45
CA PRO A 255 -8.84 0.79 -9.23
C PRO A 255 -9.50 0.50 -7.88
N LEU A 256 -9.73 1.55 -7.09
CA LEU A 256 -10.41 1.47 -5.80
C LEU A 256 -11.90 1.17 -6.01
N LEU A 257 -12.50 0.39 -5.11
CA LEU A 257 -13.91 -0.02 -5.22
C LEU A 257 -14.87 1.18 -5.15
N ARG A 258 -14.56 2.12 -4.25
CA ARG A 258 -15.18 3.46 -4.18
C ARG A 258 -14.11 4.55 -4.14
N PRO A 259 -13.76 5.13 -5.31
CA PRO A 259 -12.80 6.23 -5.38
C PRO A 259 -13.09 7.33 -4.36
N ILE A 260 -12.03 7.96 -3.84
CA ILE A 260 -12.06 9.05 -2.83
C ILE A 260 -12.44 8.59 -1.42
N THR A 261 -13.36 7.63 -1.28
CA THR A 261 -13.90 7.27 0.05
C THR A 261 -13.14 6.15 0.73
N THR A 262 -12.70 5.12 0.01
CA THR A 262 -12.02 3.96 0.59
C THR A 262 -10.71 3.65 -0.11
N LEU A 263 -9.81 3.00 0.62
CA LEU A 263 -8.56 2.43 0.09
C LEU A 263 -8.73 0.96 -0.34
N ALA A 264 -9.93 0.39 -0.23
CA ALA A 264 -10.21 -0.99 -0.62
C ALA A 264 -10.19 -1.15 -2.15
N TYR A 265 -9.65 -2.27 -2.60
CA TYR A 265 -9.60 -2.69 -4.01
C TYR A 265 -9.55 -4.21 -4.09
N SER A 266 -9.78 -4.73 -5.29
CA SER A 266 -9.60 -6.16 -5.59
C SER A 266 -8.78 -6.33 -6.85
N PHE A 267 -8.18 -7.50 -7.00
CA PHE A 267 -7.50 -7.92 -8.22
C PHE A 267 -7.46 -9.45 -8.31
N ASP A 268 -7.21 -9.94 -9.52
CA ASP A 268 -7.09 -11.37 -9.78
C ASP A 268 -5.69 -11.70 -10.31
N TYR A 269 -5.17 -12.85 -9.89
CA TYR A 269 -4.06 -13.52 -10.55
C TYR A 269 -4.62 -14.76 -11.25
N GLY A 270 -4.83 -14.68 -12.57
CA GLY A 270 -5.47 -15.76 -13.33
C GLY A 270 -6.87 -16.08 -12.78
N LYS A 271 -6.99 -17.21 -12.08
CA LYS A 271 -8.25 -17.67 -11.45
C LYS A 271 -8.26 -17.56 -9.91
N THR A 272 -7.33 -16.82 -9.32
CA THR A 272 -7.29 -16.56 -7.87
C THR A 272 -7.66 -15.12 -7.58
N ALA A 273 -8.65 -14.91 -6.71
CA ALA A 273 -9.17 -13.58 -6.40
C ALA A 273 -8.62 -13.05 -5.06
N PHE A 274 -8.32 -11.75 -5.02
CA PHE A 274 -7.85 -11.03 -3.85
C PHE A 274 -8.77 -9.84 -3.55
N PHE A 275 -9.24 -9.72 -2.32
CA PHE A 275 -9.95 -8.55 -1.80
C PHE A 275 -9.10 -7.87 -0.74
N ILE A 276 -8.65 -6.64 -1.00
CA ILE A 276 -7.84 -5.86 -0.07
C ILE A 276 -8.77 -4.95 0.74
N MET A 277 -8.92 -5.25 2.03
CA MET A 277 -9.80 -4.50 2.93
C MET A 277 -9.12 -3.23 3.44
N ASP A 278 -9.88 -2.14 3.50
CA ASP A 278 -9.48 -0.92 4.17
C ASP A 278 -10.08 -0.91 5.57
N THR A 279 -9.27 -1.32 6.54
CA THR A 279 -9.71 -1.49 7.93
C THR A 279 -9.39 -0.28 8.81
N ARG A 280 -8.86 0.82 8.25
CA ARG A 280 -8.47 2.01 9.02
C ARG A 280 -9.30 3.24 8.67
N THR A 281 -9.56 3.48 7.38
CA THR A 281 -10.10 4.78 6.94
C THR A 281 -11.43 5.14 7.60
N HIS A 282 -12.24 4.11 7.86
CA HIS A 282 -13.57 4.22 8.42
C HIS A 282 -13.74 3.51 9.77
N ARG A 283 -12.64 3.10 10.42
CA ARG A 283 -12.70 2.42 11.71
C ARG A 283 -13.21 3.36 12.78
N VAL A 284 -14.33 3.00 13.40
CA VAL A 284 -15.00 3.75 14.46
C VAL A 284 -15.02 2.92 15.74
N SER A 285 -14.66 3.56 16.84
CA SER A 285 -14.79 3.02 18.19
C SER A 285 -15.32 4.13 19.12
N GLY A 286 -16.62 4.38 19.03
CA GLY A 286 -17.35 5.34 19.86
C GLY A 286 -18.36 4.66 20.78
N LYS A 287 -19.03 5.46 21.62
CA LYS A 287 -20.13 4.98 22.48
C LYS A 287 -21.34 4.49 21.67
N GLU A 288 -21.59 5.10 20.52
CA GLU A 288 -22.77 4.83 19.69
C GLU A 288 -22.61 3.60 18.79
N ARG A 289 -21.38 3.35 18.33
CA ARG A 289 -21.09 2.24 17.41
C ARG A 289 -19.61 1.89 17.44
N ARG A 290 -19.35 0.60 17.29
CA ARG A 290 -18.03 0.05 17.02
C ARG A 290 -18.06 -0.64 15.65
N ALA A 291 -17.27 -0.16 14.71
CA ALA A 291 -17.22 -0.67 13.34
C ALA A 291 -15.79 -0.61 12.79
N MET A 292 -15.32 -1.72 12.24
CA MET A 292 -14.10 -1.92 11.46
C MET A 292 -14.32 -1.44 10.03
N LEU A 293 -15.47 -1.80 9.43
CA LEU A 293 -15.82 -1.47 8.05
C LEU A 293 -17.04 -0.55 8.00
N ASP A 294 -17.06 0.37 7.03
CA ASP A 294 -18.25 1.17 6.75
C ASP A 294 -19.32 0.34 6.01
N LYS A 295 -20.54 0.91 5.90
CA LYS A 295 -21.64 0.24 5.20
C LYS A 295 -21.31 -0.02 3.72
N GLY A 296 -20.54 0.88 3.09
CA GLY A 296 -20.14 0.73 1.70
C GLY A 296 -19.24 -0.48 1.49
N GLN A 297 -18.19 -0.64 2.30
CA GLN A 297 -17.22 -1.72 2.12
C GLN A 297 -17.85 -3.08 2.48
N TRP A 298 -18.78 -3.10 3.44
CA TRP A 298 -19.61 -4.29 3.70
C TRP A 298 -20.45 -4.71 2.49
N LYS A 299 -20.99 -3.74 1.73
CA LYS A 299 -21.74 -4.03 0.51
C LYS A 299 -20.81 -4.60 -0.56
N GLU A 300 -19.68 -3.95 -0.81
CA GLU A 300 -18.70 -4.41 -1.80
C GLU A 300 -18.13 -5.78 -1.49
N LEU A 301 -17.83 -6.06 -0.21
CA LEU A 301 -17.32 -7.37 0.20
C LEU A 301 -18.37 -8.46 -0.04
N THR A 302 -19.64 -8.18 0.27
CA THR A 302 -20.75 -9.09 -0.04
C THR A 302 -20.88 -9.35 -1.54
N GLU A 303 -20.88 -8.30 -2.36
CA GLU A 303 -20.98 -8.38 -3.82
C GLU A 303 -19.79 -9.14 -4.41
N TRP A 304 -18.57 -8.88 -3.91
CA TRP A 304 -17.36 -9.60 -4.32
C TRP A 304 -17.44 -11.08 -3.96
N ILE A 305 -17.84 -11.44 -2.72
CA ILE A 305 -18.03 -12.83 -2.29
C ILE A 305 -19.00 -13.55 -3.24
N GLN A 306 -20.14 -12.92 -3.55
CA GLN A 306 -21.15 -13.49 -4.45
C GLN A 306 -20.61 -13.67 -5.88
N ALA A 307 -19.78 -12.74 -6.36
CA ALA A 307 -19.15 -12.82 -7.68
C ALA A 307 -18.08 -13.92 -7.78
N VAL A 308 -17.28 -14.11 -6.72
CA VAL A 308 -16.12 -15.02 -6.75
C VAL A 308 -16.42 -16.44 -6.27
N LYS A 309 -17.50 -16.67 -5.50
CA LYS A 309 -17.75 -17.94 -4.81
C LYS A 309 -17.67 -19.17 -5.71
N ASN A 310 -18.24 -19.10 -6.91
CA ASN A 310 -18.33 -20.20 -7.88
C ASN A 310 -17.36 -20.06 -9.07
N THR A 311 -16.67 -18.93 -9.20
CA THR A 311 -15.82 -18.62 -10.36
C THR A 311 -14.34 -18.77 -10.05
N HIS A 312 -13.94 -18.57 -8.79
CA HIS A 312 -12.55 -18.62 -8.35
C HIS A 312 -12.32 -19.79 -7.38
N PRO A 313 -11.46 -20.77 -7.68
CA PRO A 313 -11.19 -21.89 -6.78
C PRO A 313 -10.47 -21.48 -5.49
N VAL A 314 -9.77 -20.34 -5.46
CA VAL A 314 -9.03 -19.84 -4.29
C VAL A 314 -9.31 -18.34 -4.14
N LYS A 315 -9.59 -17.91 -2.91
CA LYS A 315 -9.88 -16.52 -2.56
C LYS A 315 -9.02 -16.06 -1.38
N PHE A 316 -8.54 -14.83 -1.43
CA PHE A 316 -7.85 -14.17 -0.33
C PHE A 316 -8.63 -12.93 0.11
N ILE A 317 -8.93 -12.82 1.41
CA ILE A 317 -9.51 -11.62 2.02
C ILE A 317 -8.42 -11.01 2.90
N VAL A 318 -7.78 -9.98 2.37
CA VAL A 318 -6.56 -9.40 2.95
C VAL A 318 -6.92 -8.26 3.90
N THR A 319 -6.33 -8.28 5.09
CA THR A 319 -6.54 -7.30 6.18
C THR A 319 -5.22 -6.85 6.78
N SER A 320 -5.12 -5.59 7.19
CA SER A 320 -3.92 -5.06 7.87
C SER A 320 -3.80 -5.52 9.33
N VAL A 321 -4.93 -5.90 9.96
CA VAL A 321 -4.96 -6.43 11.33
C VAL A 321 -5.39 -7.89 11.36
N ALA A 322 -4.84 -8.67 12.31
CA ALA A 322 -5.09 -10.11 12.39
C ALA A 322 -6.58 -10.44 12.58
N PHE A 323 -7.08 -11.42 11.80
CA PHE A 323 -8.49 -11.79 11.75
C PHE A 323 -8.94 -12.74 12.89
N LEU A 324 -8.25 -13.87 13.05
CA LEU A 324 -8.62 -14.90 14.04
C LEU A 324 -7.75 -14.92 15.30
N SER A 325 -6.57 -14.30 15.25
CA SER A 325 -5.62 -14.37 16.37
C SER A 325 -6.08 -13.51 17.56
N GLN A 326 -6.17 -14.15 18.73
CA GLN A 326 -6.24 -13.44 20.01
C GLN A 326 -4.82 -13.35 20.56
N LEU A 327 -4.19 -12.19 20.39
CA LEU A 327 -2.87 -11.96 20.94
C LEU A 327 -2.98 -11.51 22.39
N ILE A 328 -2.23 -12.18 23.26
CA ILE A 328 -2.04 -11.77 24.65
C ILE A 328 -1.35 -10.39 24.63
N GLY A 329 -1.93 -9.40 25.31
CA GLY A 329 -1.39 -8.03 25.36
C GLY A 329 -1.89 -7.09 24.26
N ASP A 330 -3.18 -7.15 23.91
CA ASP A 330 -3.88 -6.19 23.03
C ASP A 330 -4.78 -5.23 23.85
N PRO A 331 -4.22 -4.26 24.60
CA PRO A 331 -4.99 -3.44 25.53
C PRO A 331 -5.98 -2.50 24.82
N THR A 332 -5.73 -2.18 23.56
CA THR A 332 -6.59 -1.31 22.74
C THR A 332 -7.71 -2.07 22.03
N ASN A 333 -7.63 -3.41 22.04
CA ASN A 333 -8.47 -4.29 21.25
C ASN A 333 -8.50 -3.81 19.80
N ASP A 334 -7.33 -3.60 19.20
CA ASP A 334 -7.19 -2.96 17.88
C ASP A 334 -7.32 -3.94 16.70
N ARG A 335 -7.31 -5.24 16.96
CA ARG A 335 -7.50 -6.29 15.94
C ARG A 335 -8.95 -6.73 15.83
N TRP A 336 -9.29 -7.60 14.87
CA TRP A 336 -10.65 -8.14 14.72
C TRP A 336 -11.20 -8.84 15.98
N SER A 337 -10.34 -9.31 16.88
CA SER A 337 -10.71 -9.78 18.23
C SER A 337 -11.43 -8.72 19.08
N GLY A 338 -11.20 -7.44 18.80
CA GLY A 338 -11.92 -6.31 19.37
C GLY A 338 -13.26 -6.01 18.70
N TRP A 339 -13.44 -6.39 17.43
CA TRP A 339 -14.68 -6.19 16.66
C TRP A 339 -15.37 -7.53 16.41
N LYS A 340 -15.61 -8.29 17.49
CA LYS A 340 -16.14 -9.68 17.42
C LYS A 340 -17.42 -9.78 16.61
N GLU A 341 -18.38 -8.88 16.83
CA GLU A 341 -19.66 -8.90 16.09
C GLU A 341 -19.46 -8.76 14.57
N GLU A 342 -18.54 -7.91 14.13
CA GLU A 342 -18.27 -7.73 12.71
C GLU A 342 -17.40 -8.84 12.12
N ARG A 343 -16.46 -9.37 12.89
CA ARG A 343 -15.72 -10.58 12.52
C ARG A 343 -16.67 -11.76 12.32
N ASP A 344 -17.55 -11.99 13.28
CA ASP A 344 -18.51 -13.10 13.27
C ASP A 344 -19.54 -12.88 12.15
N ARG A 345 -19.96 -11.64 11.88
CA ARG A 345 -20.78 -11.30 10.71
C ARG A 345 -20.12 -11.72 9.39
N LEU A 346 -18.82 -11.50 9.22
CA LEU A 346 -18.10 -11.95 8.01
C LEU A 346 -18.06 -13.48 7.94
N LEU A 347 -17.77 -14.16 9.05
CA LEU A 347 -17.80 -15.63 9.11
C LEU A 347 -19.17 -16.19 8.73
N TYR A 348 -20.26 -15.63 9.27
CA TYR A 348 -21.62 -16.03 8.94
C TYR A 348 -22.00 -15.74 7.49
N LEU A 349 -21.58 -14.58 6.95
CA LEU A 349 -21.79 -14.26 5.53
C LEU A 349 -21.11 -15.30 4.63
N MET A 350 -19.84 -15.62 4.89
CA MET A 350 -19.11 -16.62 4.12
C MET A 350 -19.77 -18.00 4.21
N ALA A 351 -20.22 -18.41 5.41
CA ALA A 351 -20.92 -19.67 5.60
C ALA A 351 -22.27 -19.69 4.86
N ALA A 352 -23.06 -18.62 4.95
CA ALA A 352 -24.36 -18.49 4.28
C ALA A 352 -24.25 -18.51 2.75
N GLU A 353 -23.18 -17.91 2.20
CA GLU A 353 -22.90 -17.90 0.77
C GLU A 353 -22.23 -19.20 0.27
N GLY A 354 -21.90 -20.13 1.17
CA GLY A 354 -21.19 -21.37 0.83
C GLY A 354 -19.76 -21.13 0.34
N LEU A 355 -19.14 -20.03 0.77
CA LEU A 355 -17.82 -19.63 0.34
C LEU A 355 -16.76 -20.59 0.90
N SER A 356 -16.01 -21.23 0.02
CA SER A 356 -14.94 -22.20 0.34
C SER A 356 -13.59 -21.77 -0.24
N ASN A 357 -12.51 -22.36 0.29
CA ASN A 357 -11.12 -22.09 -0.08
C ASN A 357 -10.73 -20.61 0.07
N VAL A 358 -11.02 -20.06 1.25
CA VAL A 358 -10.74 -18.67 1.61
C VAL A 358 -9.59 -18.62 2.59
N TYR A 359 -8.66 -17.71 2.35
CA TYR A 359 -7.52 -17.43 3.20
C TYR A 359 -7.58 -15.97 3.65
N PHE A 360 -7.15 -15.71 4.90
CA PHE A 360 -7.05 -14.38 5.48
C PHE A 360 -5.60 -14.02 5.71
#